data_AF-A0A7V3RNL5-F1
#
_entry.id   AF-A0A7V3RNL5-F1
#
_cell.length_a   1.000
_cell.length_b   1.000
_cell.length_c   1.000
_cell.angle_alpha   90.00
_cell.angle_beta   90.00
_cell.angle_gamma   90.00
#
_symmetry.space_group_name_H-M   'P 1'
#
loop_
_entity.id
_entity.type
_entity.pdbx_description
1 polymer ?
#
loop_
_entity_poly.entity_id
_entity_poly.type
_entity_poly.pdbx_seq_one_letter_code
_entity_poly.pdbx_strand_id
1 'polypeptide(L)'
;RDIPDGTSNTIFWTERLAYCQEYPSYAANHWASGSGYDCPVVGAPWPTPGWGHGAGLGNSPNIVPQFNVTNYLKCNFYWPSSAHTGVLIVGLGDGSVRLVSQGVSQPTFNIAMVPNDGLTLPSDW
;
A
#
# COMPACT_ATOMS: atom_id res chain seq x y z
N ARG A 1 21.82 4.60 -0.90
CA ARG A 1 21.26 4.96 0.43
C ARG A 1 20.77 3.66 0.99
N ASP A 2 21.57 3.10 1.89
CA ASP A 2 21.39 1.74 2.41
C ASP A 2 20.44 1.78 3.61
N ILE A 3 19.95 0.63 4.05
CA ILE A 3 19.23 0.45 5.32
C ILE A 3 20.24 -0.15 6.30
N PRO A 4 21.10 0.67 6.94
CA PRO A 4 22.34 0.16 7.52
C PRO A 4 22.11 -0.54 8.87
N ASP A 5 21.00 -0.28 9.55
CA ASP A 5 20.78 -0.71 10.94
C ASP A 5 19.75 -1.82 11.10
N GLY A 6 19.04 -2.21 10.04
CA GLY A 6 18.01 -3.25 10.13
C GLY A 6 16.93 -2.94 11.18
N THR A 7 16.65 -1.66 11.45
CA THR A 7 15.58 -1.22 12.38
C THR A 7 14.51 -0.37 11.68
N SER A 8 14.53 -0.36 10.35
CA SER A 8 13.63 0.46 9.56
C SER A 8 12.17 0.03 9.75
N ASN A 9 11.36 0.96 10.25
CA ASN A 9 9.90 0.85 10.28
C ASN A 9 9.25 1.14 8.91
N THR A 10 10.05 1.19 7.85
CA THR A 10 9.55 1.50 6.52
C THR A 10 8.85 0.29 5.92
N ILE A 11 7.63 0.47 5.45
CA ILE A 11 6.85 -0.57 4.77
C ILE A 11 7.44 -0.83 3.39
N PHE A 12 7.80 -2.09 3.13
CA PHE A 12 8.39 -2.57 1.88
C PHE A 12 7.40 -3.40 1.05
N TRP A 13 6.49 -4.10 1.70
CA TRP A 13 5.37 -4.78 1.06
C TRP A 13 4.14 -4.78 1.98
N THR A 14 2.96 -4.88 1.38
CA THR A 14 1.69 -4.95 2.09
C THR A 14 0.89 -6.15 1.60
N GLU A 15 0.11 -6.73 2.51
CA GLU A 15 -0.90 -7.71 2.18
C GLU A 15 -1.87 -7.15 1.14
N ARG A 16 -2.27 -8.03 0.24
CA ARG A 16 -3.26 -7.73 -0.77
C ARG A 16 -4.07 -8.97 -1.10
N LEU A 17 -5.37 -8.79 -1.32
CA LEU A 17 -6.21 -9.87 -1.80
C LEU A 17 -5.75 -10.38 -3.16
N ALA A 18 -5.83 -11.70 -3.34
CA ALA A 18 -5.51 -12.37 -4.60
C ALA A 18 -6.35 -11.86 -5.78
N TYR A 19 -7.58 -11.41 -5.51
CA TYR A 19 -8.51 -10.88 -6.50
C TYR A 19 -9.30 -9.72 -5.89
N CYS A 20 -9.36 -8.61 -6.62
CA CYS A 20 -10.12 -7.42 -6.23
C CYS A 20 -10.72 -6.77 -7.48
N GLN A 21 -12.00 -6.44 -7.39
CA GLN A 21 -12.80 -5.92 -8.50
C GLN A 21 -13.61 -4.72 -8.03
N GLU A 22 -13.07 -3.52 -8.26
CA GLU A 22 -13.75 -2.25 -7.96
C GLU A 22 -14.85 -1.95 -8.98
N TYR A 23 -14.65 -2.38 -10.24
CA TYR A 23 -15.54 -2.11 -11.35
C TYR A 23 -15.97 -3.40 -12.06
N PRO A 24 -17.18 -3.48 -12.64
CA PRO A 24 -17.69 -4.68 -13.31
C PRO A 24 -16.77 -5.27 -14.39
N SER A 25 -15.95 -4.43 -15.02
CA SER A 25 -15.08 -4.80 -16.16
C SER A 25 -13.59 -4.79 -15.84
N TYR A 26 -13.20 -4.43 -14.62
CA TYR A 26 -11.79 -4.32 -14.22
C TYR A 26 -11.59 -5.05 -12.91
N ALA A 27 -11.03 -6.25 -13.02
CA ALA A 27 -10.59 -7.02 -11.89
C ALA A 27 -9.11 -7.28 -12.03
N ALA A 28 -8.36 -6.87 -11.01
CA ALA A 28 -6.92 -6.99 -11.07
C ALA A 28 -6.33 -7.16 -9.68
N ASN A 29 -5.38 -8.08 -9.60
CA ASN A 29 -4.31 -7.99 -8.64
C ASN A 29 -3.07 -7.58 -9.43
N HIS A 30 -2.79 -6.27 -9.50
CA HIS A 30 -1.61 -5.73 -10.19
C HIS A 30 -0.32 -6.02 -9.40
N TRP A 31 -0.16 -7.24 -8.88
CA TRP A 31 1.09 -7.70 -8.28
C TRP A 31 2.20 -7.86 -9.34
N ALA A 32 1.84 -8.10 -10.60
CA ALA A 32 2.75 -8.19 -11.75
C ALA A 32 2.00 -8.24 -13.11
N SER A 33 1.19 -7.23 -13.46
CA SER A 33 0.42 -7.23 -14.72
C SER A 33 1.26 -6.90 -15.97
N GLY A 34 2.13 -7.83 -16.38
CA GLY A 34 3.21 -7.77 -17.42
C GLY A 34 3.10 -6.87 -18.66
N SER A 35 2.76 -5.60 -18.50
CA SER A 35 2.51 -4.63 -19.59
C SER A 35 3.48 -3.45 -19.53
N GLY A 36 4.54 -3.54 -18.73
CA GLY A 36 5.55 -2.47 -18.59
C GLY A 36 5.11 -1.33 -17.67
N TYR A 37 3.95 -1.47 -17.02
CA TYR A 37 3.37 -0.55 -16.05
C TYR A 37 3.40 -1.10 -14.62
N ASP A 38 4.12 -2.22 -14.42
CA ASP A 38 4.15 -3.00 -13.18
C ASP A 38 5.25 -2.53 -12.25
N CYS A 39 4.87 -1.64 -11.34
CA CYS A 39 5.64 -1.43 -10.13
C CYS A 39 5.08 -2.37 -9.06
N PRO A 40 5.91 -2.97 -8.19
CA PRO A 40 5.40 -3.52 -6.94
C PRO A 40 4.83 -2.33 -6.15
N VAL A 41 3.53 -2.06 -6.32
CA VAL A 41 2.90 -0.85 -5.82
C VAL A 41 2.61 -1.01 -4.33
N VAL A 42 3.64 -0.82 -3.51
CA VAL A 42 3.43 -0.19 -2.20
C VAL A 42 3.35 1.31 -2.47
N GLY A 43 2.28 1.72 -3.14
CA GLY A 43 1.91 3.12 -3.17
C GLY A 43 2.45 4.09 -4.18
N ALA A 44 2.60 3.68 -5.43
CA ALA A 44 2.77 4.60 -6.55
C ALA A 44 1.42 4.84 -7.27
N PRO A 45 0.98 6.10 -7.45
CA PRO A 45 -0.07 6.39 -8.41
C PRO A 45 0.41 6.10 -9.84
N TRP A 46 -0.53 5.76 -10.73
CA TRP A 46 -0.23 5.49 -12.13
C TRP A 46 0.48 6.67 -12.78
N PRO A 47 1.54 6.43 -13.58
CA PRO A 47 2.29 7.51 -14.21
C PRO A 47 1.56 8.17 -15.39
N THR A 48 0.37 7.70 -15.78
CA THR A 48 -0.34 8.19 -16.97
C THR A 48 -1.51 9.11 -16.64
N PRO A 49 -1.51 10.37 -17.11
CA PRO A 49 -2.58 11.35 -16.85
C PRO A 49 -3.96 11.04 -17.44
N GLY A 50 -4.13 9.90 -18.13
CA GLY A 50 -5.35 9.57 -18.88
C GLY A 50 -6.32 8.61 -18.21
N TRP A 51 -5.90 7.89 -17.16
CA TRP A 51 -6.72 6.88 -16.47
C TRP A 51 -7.14 7.26 -15.05
N GLY A 52 -7.26 8.57 -14.80
CA GLY A 52 -7.89 9.09 -13.60
C GLY A 52 -6.97 9.50 -12.45
N HIS A 53 -5.64 9.38 -12.58
CA HIS A 53 -4.71 10.00 -11.62
C HIS A 53 -3.49 10.55 -12.37
N GLY A 54 -3.39 11.89 -12.41
CA GLY A 54 -2.38 12.66 -13.13
C GLY A 54 -0.94 12.30 -12.78
N ALA A 55 -0.03 12.49 -13.74
CA ALA A 55 1.41 12.44 -13.48
C ALA A 55 1.78 13.42 -12.38
N GLY A 56 2.45 12.94 -11.34
CA GLY A 56 3.15 13.82 -10.42
C GLY A 56 3.26 13.30 -9.00
N LEU A 57 4.52 13.16 -8.59
CA LEU A 57 5.02 13.21 -7.22
C LEU A 57 4.97 11.88 -6.49
N GLY A 58 6.15 11.28 -6.38
CA GLY A 58 6.43 10.27 -5.37
C GLY A 58 6.07 10.77 -3.97
N ASN A 59 5.92 9.79 -3.09
CA ASN A 59 5.59 9.91 -1.67
C ASN A 59 4.08 9.93 -1.42
N SER A 60 3.49 8.74 -1.48
CA SER A 60 2.10 8.39 -1.15
C SER A 60 1.42 9.32 -0.13
N PRO A 61 0.51 10.22 -0.54
CA PRO A 61 -0.37 10.89 0.42
C PRO A 61 -1.77 10.26 0.50
N ASN A 62 -2.13 9.37 -0.42
CA ASN A 62 -3.53 9.00 -0.67
C ASN A 62 -3.84 7.50 -0.58
N ILE A 63 -2.95 6.69 -0.01
CA ILE A 63 -3.25 5.26 0.17
C ILE A 63 -4.07 5.04 1.42
N VAL A 64 -5.14 4.27 1.25
CA VAL A 64 -6.07 3.94 2.31
C VAL A 64 -6.11 2.42 2.45
N PRO A 65 -5.51 1.85 3.51
CA PRO A 65 -5.61 0.42 3.77
C PRO A 65 -7.06 -0.04 3.93
N GLN A 66 -7.41 -1.16 3.28
CA GLN A 66 -8.73 -1.77 3.38
C GLN A 66 -8.66 -3.00 4.28
N PHE A 67 -9.58 -3.08 5.25
CA PHE A 67 -9.64 -4.18 6.22
C PHE A 67 -10.96 -4.94 6.07
N ASN A 68 -10.97 -6.20 6.48
CA ASN A 68 -12.16 -7.05 6.49
C ASN A 68 -12.86 -7.13 5.12
N VAL A 69 -12.08 -7.17 4.05
CA VAL A 69 -12.62 -7.25 2.70
C VAL A 69 -13.06 -8.69 2.42
N THR A 70 -14.35 -8.96 2.64
CA THR A 70 -14.97 -10.29 2.44
C THR A 70 -15.66 -10.45 1.09
N ASN A 71 -15.92 -9.35 0.39
CA ASN A 71 -16.51 -9.35 -0.93
C ASN A 71 -15.53 -8.71 -1.91
N TYR A 72 -14.99 -9.52 -2.83
CA TYR A 72 -14.04 -9.08 -3.84
C TYR A 72 -14.59 -8.02 -4.80
N LEU A 73 -15.92 -7.86 -4.89
CA LEU A 73 -16.59 -6.79 -5.66
C LEU A 73 -16.64 -5.45 -4.92
N LYS A 74 -16.18 -5.40 -3.67
CA LYS A 74 -16.23 -4.22 -2.80
C LYS A 74 -14.84 -3.87 -2.28
N CYS A 75 -13.88 -3.78 -3.18
CA CYS A 75 -12.54 -3.32 -2.84
C CYS A 75 -11.95 -2.50 -3.98
N ASN A 76 -11.08 -1.56 -3.61
CA ASN A 76 -10.28 -0.78 -4.52
C ASN A 76 -8.96 -1.53 -4.78
N PHE A 77 -8.71 -1.88 -6.04
CA PHE A 77 -7.51 -2.65 -6.40
C PHE A 77 -6.25 -1.78 -6.51
N TYR A 78 -6.28 -0.51 -6.15
CA TYR A 78 -5.06 0.30 -6.00
C TYR A 78 -4.52 0.29 -4.58
N TRP A 79 -5.33 -0.12 -3.60
CA TRP A 79 -4.97 -0.01 -2.19
C TRP A 79 -4.60 -1.37 -1.57
N PRO A 80 -3.78 -1.38 -0.51
CA PRO A 80 -3.59 -2.56 0.32
C PRO A 80 -4.93 -3.08 0.81
N SER A 81 -5.04 -4.41 0.89
CA SER A 81 -6.30 -5.05 1.27
C SER A 81 -6.05 -6.30 2.09
N SER A 82 -6.77 -6.40 3.20
CA SER A 82 -6.78 -7.59 4.05
C SER A 82 -8.15 -8.24 4.10
N ALA A 83 -8.16 -9.58 4.07
CA ALA A 83 -9.33 -10.37 4.43
C ALA A 83 -9.52 -10.43 5.95
N HIS A 84 -8.50 -10.09 6.74
CA HIS A 84 -8.54 -10.14 8.19
C HIS A 84 -9.37 -8.99 8.77
N THR A 85 -10.04 -9.28 9.88
CA THR A 85 -10.78 -8.26 10.64
C THR A 85 -9.79 -7.40 11.41
N GLY A 86 -9.67 -6.12 11.02
CA GLY A 86 -8.98 -5.09 11.79
C GLY A 86 -7.45 -5.07 11.71
N VAL A 87 -6.82 -5.94 10.91
CA VAL A 87 -5.36 -5.95 10.72
C VAL A 87 -4.99 -6.12 9.25
N LEU A 88 -3.80 -5.63 8.88
CA LEU A 88 -3.15 -5.79 7.58
C LEU A 88 -1.73 -6.29 7.83
N ILE A 89 -1.31 -7.33 7.10
CA ILE A 89 0.07 -7.82 7.20
C ILE A 89 0.99 -6.92 6.36
N VAL A 90 2.12 -6.50 6.94
CA VAL A 90 3.14 -5.71 6.23
C VAL A 90 4.53 -6.31 6.45
N GLY A 91 5.40 -6.19 5.46
CA GLY A 91 6.83 -6.40 5.65
C GLY A 91 7.57 -5.08 5.72
N LEU A 92 8.49 -4.99 6.66
CA LEU A 92 9.26 -3.78 6.92
C LEU A 92 10.69 -3.90 6.37
N GLY A 93 11.37 -2.76 6.27
CA GLY A 93 12.75 -2.66 5.81
C GLY A 93 13.76 -3.36 6.75
N ASP A 94 13.39 -3.64 8.00
CA ASP A 94 14.13 -4.49 8.94
C ASP A 94 14.02 -6.01 8.64
N GLY A 95 13.23 -6.40 7.63
CA GLY A 95 12.97 -7.79 7.28
C GLY A 95 11.91 -8.48 8.15
N SER A 96 11.36 -7.79 9.14
CA SER A 96 10.26 -8.30 9.96
C SER A 96 8.92 -8.24 9.22
N VAL A 97 7.99 -9.10 9.65
CA VAL A 97 6.59 -9.06 9.24
C VAL A 97 5.77 -8.62 10.45
N ARG A 98 4.95 -7.59 10.28
CA ARG A 98 4.14 -6.99 11.35
C ARG A 98 2.69 -6.85 10.95
N LEU A 99 1.83 -6.70 11.94
CA LEU A 99 0.41 -6.38 11.78
C LEU A 99 0.22 -4.88 11.97
N VAL A 100 -0.33 -4.21 10.96
CA VAL A 100 -0.83 -2.83 11.05
C VAL A 100 -2.30 -2.90 11.44
N SER A 101 -2.68 -2.21 12.51
CA SER A 101 -4.07 -2.17 12.96
C SER A 101 -4.93 -1.22 12.11
N GLN A 102 -6.23 -1.47 12.04
CA GLN A 102 -7.19 -0.54 11.43
C GLN A 102 -7.26 0.82 12.15
N GLY A 103 -6.73 0.90 13.38
CA GLY A 103 -6.64 2.16 14.14
C GLY A 103 -5.53 3.09 13.65
N VAL A 104 -4.57 2.62 12.85
CA VAL A 104 -3.51 3.45 12.27
C VAL A 104 -4.14 4.42 11.26
N SER A 105 -3.87 5.70 11.42
CA SER A 105 -4.39 6.71 10.51
C SER A 105 -3.74 6.61 9.12
N GLN A 106 -4.49 7.02 8.10
CA GLN A 106 -3.98 7.09 6.72
C GLN A 106 -2.66 7.88 6.62
N PRO A 107 -2.52 9.08 7.23
CA PRO A 107 -1.26 9.82 7.19
C PRO A 107 -0.08 9.03 7.80
N THR A 108 -0.29 8.36 8.92
CA THR A 108 0.75 7.53 9.57
C THR A 108 1.19 6.37 8.70
N PHE A 109 0.23 5.66 8.11
CA PHE A 109 0.52 4.58 7.17
C PHE A 109 1.33 5.09 5.97
N ASN A 110 0.98 6.27 5.45
CA ASN A 110 1.66 6.93 4.35
C ASN A 110 3.10 7.34 4.67
N ILE A 111 3.35 7.92 5.85
CA ILE A 111 4.69 8.24 6.33
C ILE A 111 5.54 6.97 6.43
N ALA A 112 4.96 5.85 6.89
CA ALA A 112 5.66 4.57 6.98
C ALA A 112 6.09 4.01 5.61
N MET A 113 5.47 4.40 4.50
CA MET A 113 5.86 3.95 3.16
C MET A 113 6.97 4.80 2.52
N VAL A 114 7.32 5.94 3.13
CA VAL A 114 8.18 6.95 2.50
C VAL A 114 9.41 7.24 3.37
N PRO A 115 10.50 6.47 3.25
CA PRO A 115 11.68 6.61 4.12
C PRO A 115 12.51 7.88 3.87
N ASN A 116 12.17 8.69 2.87
CA ASN A 116 12.94 9.87 2.45
C ASN A 116 12.21 11.20 2.64
N ASP A 117 11.03 11.22 3.26
CA ASP A 117 10.29 12.45 3.54
C ASP A 117 10.83 13.23 4.75
N GLY A 118 11.62 12.58 5.62
CA GLY A 118 12.17 13.17 6.84
C GLY A 118 11.14 13.33 7.97
N LEU A 119 9.94 12.76 7.83
CA LEU A 119 8.90 12.81 8.83
C LEU A 119 9.10 11.70 9.88
N THR A 120 8.71 11.98 11.11
CA THR A 120 8.69 10.98 12.18
C THR A 120 7.36 10.26 12.20
N LEU A 121 7.36 8.96 12.50
CA LEU A 121 6.13 8.19 12.64
C LEU A 121 5.30 8.75 13.81
N PRO A 122 4.03 9.12 13.57
CA PRO A 122 3.14 9.57 14.64
C PRO A 122 2.85 8.48 15.69
N SER A 123 2.20 8.86 16.79
CA SER A 123 1.99 7.99 17.95
C SER A 123 0.99 6.84 17.75
N ASP A 124 0.27 6.83 16.64
CA ASP A 124 -0.67 5.79 16.24
C ASP A 124 -0.05 4.73 15.32
N TRP A 125 1.29 4.74 15.14
CA TRP A 125 2.06 3.65 14.52
C TRP A 125 2.35 2.53 15.53
#